data_AF-A0A382SW71-F1
#
_entry.id   AF-A0A382SW71-F1
#
_cell.length_a   1.000
_cell.length_b   1.000
_cell.length_c   1.000
_cell.angle_alpha   90.00
_cell.angle_beta   90.00
_cell.angle_gamma   90.00
#
_symmetry.space_group_name_H-M   'P 1'
#
loop_
_entity.id
_entity.type
_entity.pdbx_description
1 polymer ?
#
loop_
_entity_poly.entity_id
_entity_poly.type
_entity_poly.pdbx_seq_one_letter_code
_entity_poly.pdbx_strand_id
1 'polypeptide(L)'
;MSGATARTSGTRGWTGLALACVVLGWLGPLPGLSPDEQRALGVTLFALILWTAQPVPIEVSSFAVLLLLASSGLLTFTDTFAPFAGPTIWLVFSGMVLSLILSETGLGNRLADSALPWLAGGSRLRLLAGLHLLGMSAAFLVPAGVVRVLLLMPVGIALCRALDPDRQDVALPPAVTLSIVCGTYYGGGAVLTGSVPNLVVAGQLESVTGYVVFWGEWLVWMFPIGGVGRMVLSIAVIWVLW
;
A
#
# COMPACT_ATOMS: atom_id res chain seq x y z
N MET A 1 32.80 13.21 2.59
CA MET A 1 32.10 14.18 1.71
C MET A 1 31.86 13.66 0.27
N SER A 2 32.23 12.42 -0.10
CA SER A 2 31.98 11.88 -1.47
C SER A 2 30.65 11.11 -1.64
N GLY A 3 29.97 10.73 -0.56
CA GLY A 3 28.68 10.00 -0.64
C GLY A 3 27.47 10.90 -0.94
N ALA A 4 27.52 12.18 -0.56
CA ALA A 4 26.43 13.13 -0.79
C ALA A 4 26.33 13.54 -2.27
N THR A 5 27.46 13.74 -2.93
CA THR A 5 27.53 14.11 -4.35
C THR A 5 27.05 12.99 -5.28
N ALA A 6 27.31 11.72 -4.93
CA ALA A 6 26.83 10.55 -5.68
C ALA A 6 25.31 10.34 -5.58
N ARG A 7 24.69 10.62 -4.42
CA ARG A 7 23.23 10.60 -4.28
C ARG A 7 22.55 11.71 -5.10
N THR A 8 23.17 12.89 -5.16
CA THR A 8 22.61 14.03 -5.93
C THR A 8 22.74 13.89 -7.45
N SER A 9 23.71 13.12 -7.96
CA SER A 9 23.84 12.90 -9.41
C SER A 9 22.79 11.92 -9.93
N GLY A 10 22.47 10.88 -9.14
CA GLY A 10 21.41 9.92 -9.47
C GLY A 10 20.03 10.55 -9.50
N THR A 11 19.69 11.40 -8.53
CA THR A 11 18.38 12.07 -8.49
C THR A 11 18.19 13.05 -9.65
N ARG A 12 19.24 13.79 -10.04
CA ARG A 12 19.22 14.69 -11.19
C ARG A 12 19.00 13.95 -12.53
N GLY A 13 19.56 12.76 -12.67
CA GLY A 13 19.35 11.91 -13.85
C GLY A 13 17.89 11.53 -14.05
N TRP A 14 17.23 11.07 -12.98
CA TRP A 14 15.81 10.68 -13.02
C TRP A 14 14.88 11.85 -13.31
N THR A 15 15.13 13.01 -12.71
CA THR A 15 14.34 14.22 -13.04
C THR A 15 14.55 14.65 -14.48
N GLY A 16 15.78 14.58 -15.00
CA GLY A 16 16.09 14.91 -16.38
C GLY A 16 15.40 13.96 -17.36
N LEU A 17 15.40 12.64 -17.06
CA LEU A 17 14.70 11.64 -17.86
C LEU A 17 13.18 11.86 -17.87
N ALA A 18 12.58 12.12 -16.71
CA ALA A 18 11.16 12.42 -16.61
C ALA A 18 10.79 13.66 -17.44
N LEU A 19 11.56 14.74 -17.31
CA LEU A 19 11.34 15.97 -18.10
C LEU A 19 11.53 15.72 -19.59
N ALA A 20 12.49 14.89 -19.99
CA ALA A 20 12.67 14.49 -21.38
C ALA A 20 11.43 13.77 -21.93
N CYS A 21 10.75 12.93 -21.14
CA CYS A 21 9.49 12.30 -21.54
C CYS A 21 8.37 13.32 -21.79
N VAL A 22 8.28 14.37 -20.97
CA VAL A 22 7.34 15.49 -21.21
C VAL A 22 7.70 16.22 -22.51
N VAL A 23 8.97 16.58 -22.69
CA VAL A 23 9.43 17.27 -23.91
C VAL A 23 9.14 16.43 -25.16
N LEU A 24 9.42 15.13 -25.11
CA LEU A 24 9.12 14.19 -26.20
C LEU A 24 7.62 14.04 -26.44
N GLY A 25 6.77 14.08 -25.41
CA GLY A 25 5.32 14.05 -25.58
C GLY A 25 4.76 15.29 -26.29
N TRP A 26 5.45 16.44 -26.20
CA TRP A 26 5.00 17.69 -26.84
C TRP A 26 5.63 17.95 -28.21
N LEU A 27 6.89 17.56 -28.39
CA LEU A 27 7.70 17.91 -29.57
C LEU A 27 8.13 16.69 -30.39
N GLY A 28 7.96 15.48 -29.85
CA GLY A 28 8.43 14.25 -30.48
C GLY A 28 7.51 13.82 -31.63
N PRO A 29 8.06 13.47 -32.80
CA PRO A 29 7.26 12.92 -33.88
C PRO A 29 7.02 11.43 -33.62
N LEU A 30 6.01 11.09 -32.81
CA LEU A 30 5.61 9.70 -32.57
C LEU A 30 4.55 9.27 -33.60
N PRO A 31 4.95 8.63 -34.72
CA PRO A 31 4.01 8.25 -35.77
C PRO A 31 2.97 7.26 -35.22
N GLY A 32 1.70 7.49 -35.55
CA GLY A 32 0.58 6.63 -35.13
C GLY A 32 -0.15 7.10 -33.86
N LEU A 33 0.29 8.18 -33.21
CA LEU A 33 -0.41 8.81 -32.09
C LEU A 33 -0.88 10.23 -32.46
N SER A 34 -2.10 10.58 -32.07
CA SER A 34 -2.60 11.95 -32.11
C SER A 34 -1.80 12.85 -31.13
N PRO A 35 -1.81 14.18 -31.33
CA PRO A 35 -1.10 15.10 -30.44
C PRO A 35 -1.47 14.95 -28.95
N ASP A 36 -2.73 14.68 -28.65
CA ASP A 36 -3.19 14.53 -27.27
C ASP A 36 -2.76 13.18 -26.67
N GLU A 37 -2.76 12.10 -27.45
CA GLU A 37 -2.23 10.80 -27.02
C GLU A 37 -0.71 10.87 -26.74
N GLN A 38 0.04 11.61 -27.56
CA GLN A 38 1.48 11.82 -27.34
C GLN A 38 1.76 12.59 -26.05
N ARG A 39 1.02 13.67 -25.78
CA ARG A 39 1.14 14.45 -24.54
C ARG A 39 0.75 13.60 -23.33
N ALA A 40 -0.36 12.86 -23.42
CA ALA A 40 -0.82 11.97 -22.36
C ALA A 40 0.22 10.88 -22.03
N LEU A 41 0.86 10.30 -23.05
CA LEU A 41 1.95 9.35 -22.88
C LEU A 41 3.16 10.01 -22.19
N GLY A 42 3.54 11.21 -22.61
CA GLY A 42 4.65 11.96 -22.00
C GLY A 42 4.43 12.24 -20.51
N VAL A 43 3.22 12.71 -20.14
CA VAL A 43 2.83 12.94 -18.74
C VAL A 43 2.79 11.62 -17.95
N THR A 44 2.30 10.53 -18.55
CA THR A 44 2.24 9.21 -17.92
C THR A 44 3.64 8.68 -17.61
N LEU A 45 4.56 8.75 -18.56
CA LEU A 45 5.95 8.34 -18.36
C LEU A 45 6.66 9.22 -17.34
N PHE A 46 6.41 10.54 -17.37
CA PHE A 46 6.90 11.46 -16.34
C PHE A 46 6.46 11.04 -14.94
N ALA A 47 5.17 10.74 -14.75
CA ALA A 47 4.63 10.27 -13.48
C ALA A 47 5.28 8.96 -13.04
N LEU A 48 5.35 7.96 -13.94
CA LEU A 48 5.93 6.65 -13.65
C LEU A 48 7.39 6.74 -13.22
N ILE A 49 8.21 7.53 -13.92
CA ILE A 49 9.63 7.70 -13.59
C ILE A 49 9.78 8.37 -12.22
N LEU A 50 9.05 9.46 -11.97
CA LEU A 50 9.18 10.17 -10.70
C LEU A 50 8.63 9.37 -9.51
N TRP A 51 7.53 8.65 -9.67
CA TRP A 51 6.95 7.83 -8.60
C TRP A 51 7.77 6.59 -8.27
N THR A 52 8.47 6.00 -9.25
CA THR A 52 9.32 4.83 -9.04
C THR A 52 10.71 5.20 -8.51
N ALA A 53 11.37 6.19 -9.11
CA ALA A 53 12.71 6.60 -8.73
C ALA A 53 12.75 7.57 -7.53
N GLN A 54 11.60 8.18 -7.20
CA GLN A 54 11.41 9.13 -6.10
C GLN A 54 12.54 10.17 -5.94
N PRO A 55 12.99 10.86 -7.01
CA PRO A 55 14.04 11.88 -6.88
C PRO A 55 13.53 13.17 -6.20
N VAL A 56 12.21 13.34 -6.13
CA VAL A 56 11.49 14.39 -5.41
C VAL A 56 10.36 13.75 -4.60
N PRO A 57 9.82 14.43 -3.57
CA PRO A 57 8.67 13.91 -2.82
C PRO A 57 7.49 13.57 -3.75
N ILE A 58 6.77 12.49 -3.42
CA ILE A 58 5.69 11.97 -4.27
C ILE A 58 4.54 12.97 -4.40
N GLU A 59 4.34 13.81 -3.38
CA GLU A 59 3.34 14.88 -3.34
C GLU A 59 3.67 15.94 -4.39
N VAL A 60 4.93 16.37 -4.45
CA VAL A 60 5.40 17.39 -5.41
C VAL A 60 5.28 16.88 -6.84
N SER A 61 5.71 15.65 -7.11
CA SER A 61 5.57 15.06 -8.45
C SER A 61 4.10 14.83 -8.84
N SER A 62 3.24 14.44 -7.90
CA SER A 62 1.79 14.28 -8.15
C SER A 62 1.12 15.62 -8.47
N PHE A 63 1.46 16.70 -7.76
CA PHE A 63 1.00 18.05 -8.09
C PHE A 63 1.47 18.49 -9.47
N ALA A 64 2.73 18.21 -9.83
CA ALA A 64 3.24 18.52 -11.16
C ALA A 64 2.47 17.78 -12.27
N VAL A 65 2.10 16.52 -12.06
CA VAL A 65 1.24 15.76 -12.99
C VAL A 65 -0.12 16.42 -13.15
N LEU A 66 -0.80 16.80 -12.05
CA LEU A 66 -2.10 17.48 -12.10
C LEU A 66 -1.99 18.80 -12.90
N LEU A 67 -0.95 19.59 -12.66
CA LEU A 67 -0.73 20.85 -13.39
C LEU A 67 -0.44 20.61 -14.86
N LEU A 68 0.36 19.60 -15.21
CA LEU A 68 0.64 19.22 -16.60
C LEU A 68 -0.65 18.79 -17.32
N LEU A 69 -1.52 18.00 -16.67
CA LEU A 69 -2.79 17.57 -17.25
C LEU A 69 -3.73 18.75 -17.53
N ALA A 70 -3.90 19.65 -16.56
CA ALA A 70 -4.77 20.82 -16.73
C ALA A 70 -4.19 21.85 -17.72
N SER A 71 -2.88 22.14 -17.66
CA SER A 71 -2.25 23.14 -18.54
C SER A 71 -2.04 22.67 -19.97
N SER A 72 -1.95 21.37 -20.21
CA SER A 72 -1.85 20.79 -21.56
C SER A 72 -3.18 20.75 -22.32
N GLY A 73 -4.30 21.01 -21.63
CA GLY A 73 -5.64 20.87 -22.19
C GLY A 73 -6.10 19.42 -22.34
N LEU A 74 -5.33 18.44 -21.84
CA LEU A 74 -5.71 17.02 -21.84
C LEU A 74 -6.95 16.75 -20.97
N LEU A 75 -7.09 17.50 -19.89
CA LEU A 75 -8.27 17.52 -19.04
C LEU A 75 -8.64 18.98 -18.74
N THR A 76 -9.93 19.24 -18.51
CA THR A 76 -10.33 20.54 -17.97
C THR A 76 -9.83 20.69 -16.53
N PHE A 77 -9.74 21.93 -16.04
CA PHE A 77 -9.40 22.18 -14.63
C PHE A 77 -10.38 21.46 -13.70
N THR A 78 -11.68 21.50 -14.01
CA THR A 78 -12.71 20.81 -13.24
C THR A 78 -12.49 19.30 -13.23
N ASP A 79 -12.24 18.68 -14.38
CA ASP A 79 -12.07 17.22 -14.49
C ASP A 79 -10.78 16.74 -13.80
N THR A 80 -9.71 17.54 -13.87
CA THR A 80 -8.43 17.24 -13.22
C THR A 80 -8.57 17.13 -11.70
N PHE A 81 -9.42 17.96 -11.10
CA PHE A 81 -9.60 18.03 -9.64
C PHE A 81 -10.90 17.36 -9.14
N ALA A 82 -11.79 16.91 -10.03
CA ALA A 82 -13.02 16.22 -9.66
C ALA A 82 -12.83 15.03 -8.68
N PRO A 83 -11.75 14.22 -8.78
CA PRO A 83 -11.53 13.13 -7.81
C PRO A 83 -11.42 13.57 -6.35
N PHE A 84 -11.04 14.83 -6.08
CA PHE A 84 -10.97 15.39 -4.72
C PHE A 84 -12.34 15.73 -4.12
N ALA A 85 -13.41 15.76 -4.93
CA ALA A 85 -14.77 15.98 -4.47
C ALA A 85 -15.55 14.66 -4.25
N GLY A 86 -15.00 13.52 -4.68
CA GLY A 86 -15.67 12.22 -4.63
C GLY A 86 -15.77 11.63 -3.21
N PRO A 87 -16.74 10.75 -2.93
CA PRO A 87 -16.92 10.12 -1.61
C PRO A 87 -15.72 9.28 -1.18
N THR A 88 -14.97 8.73 -2.14
CA THR A 88 -13.78 7.89 -1.92
C THR A 88 -12.69 8.62 -1.12
N ILE A 89 -12.43 9.90 -1.39
CA ILE A 89 -11.38 10.64 -0.66
C ILE A 89 -11.76 10.83 0.82
N TRP A 90 -13.05 11.02 1.10
CA TRP A 90 -13.57 11.13 2.45
C TRP A 90 -13.47 9.80 3.20
N LEU A 91 -13.68 8.68 2.51
CA LEU A 91 -13.46 7.35 3.08
C LEU A 91 -11.99 7.12 3.45
N VAL A 92 -11.05 7.54 2.60
CA VAL A 92 -9.60 7.52 2.92
C VAL A 92 -9.34 8.36 4.17
N PHE A 93 -9.84 9.61 4.20
CA PHE A 93 -9.63 10.54 5.30
C PHE A 93 -10.15 9.99 6.63
N SER A 94 -11.41 9.53 6.67
CA SER A 94 -12.01 8.93 7.86
C SER A 94 -11.24 7.70 8.33
N GLY A 95 -10.78 6.87 7.39
CA GLY A 95 -9.94 5.72 7.70
C GLY A 95 -8.58 6.08 8.32
N MET A 96 -7.92 7.13 7.82
CA MET A 96 -6.66 7.62 8.39
C MET A 96 -6.85 8.21 9.79
N VAL A 97 -7.94 8.97 10.01
CA VAL A 97 -8.29 9.49 11.34
C VAL A 97 -8.53 8.36 12.34
N LEU A 98 -9.27 7.32 11.94
CA LEU A 98 -9.48 6.13 12.76
C LEU A 98 -8.16 5.44 13.11
N SER A 99 -7.27 5.27 12.13
CA SER A 99 -5.92 4.71 12.34
C SER A 99 -5.13 5.50 13.39
N LEU A 100 -5.18 6.84 13.35
CA LEU A 100 -4.49 7.70 14.30
C LEU A 100 -5.04 7.52 15.72
N ILE A 101 -6.37 7.52 15.88
CA ILE A 101 -7.02 7.29 17.17
C ILE A 101 -6.64 5.94 17.77
N LEU A 102 -6.62 4.87 16.97
CA LEU A 102 -6.18 3.55 17.44
C LEU A 102 -4.72 3.53 17.90
N SER A 103 -3.87 4.30 17.24
CA SER A 103 -2.44 4.39 17.56
C SER A 103 -2.23 5.16 18.87
N GLU A 104 -2.91 6.29 19.05
CA GLU A 104 -2.83 7.13 20.25
C GLU A 104 -3.44 6.47 21.49
N THR A 105 -4.55 5.74 21.34
CA THR A 105 -5.23 5.06 22.46
C THR A 105 -4.47 3.82 22.95
N GLY A 106 -3.48 3.33 22.20
CA GLY A 106 -2.78 2.10 22.50
C GLY A 106 -3.65 0.84 22.41
N LEU A 107 -4.83 0.93 21.79
CA LEU A 107 -5.76 -0.20 21.64
C LEU A 107 -5.09 -1.36 20.90
N GLY A 108 -4.29 -1.06 19.87
CA GLY A 108 -3.52 -2.06 19.13
C GLY A 108 -2.56 -2.85 20.02
N ASN A 109 -1.88 -2.17 20.96
CA ASN A 109 -0.98 -2.81 21.91
C ASN A 109 -1.73 -3.73 22.88
N ARG A 110 -2.88 -3.26 23.43
CA ARG A 110 -3.71 -4.08 24.33
C ARG A 110 -4.24 -5.34 23.65
N LEU A 111 -4.68 -5.22 22.39
CA LEU A 111 -5.14 -6.36 21.60
C LEU A 111 -4.00 -7.36 21.38
N ALA A 112 -2.80 -6.87 21.05
CA ALA A 112 -1.64 -7.73 20.90
C ALA A 112 -1.20 -8.41 22.20
N ASP A 113 -1.16 -7.68 23.31
CA ASP A 113 -0.81 -8.21 24.64
C ASP A 113 -1.82 -9.28 25.09
N SER A 114 -3.11 -9.10 24.76
CA SER A 114 -4.14 -10.11 25.04
C SER A 114 -4.02 -11.38 24.20
N ALA A 115 -3.48 -11.28 22.98
CA ALA A 115 -3.29 -12.41 22.08
C ALA A 115 -2.01 -13.21 22.40
N LEU A 116 -1.01 -12.55 22.99
CA LEU A 116 0.33 -13.09 23.23
C LEU A 116 0.35 -14.42 24.01
N PRO A 117 -0.39 -14.61 25.13
CA PRO A 117 -0.37 -15.85 25.89
C PRO A 117 -0.94 -17.03 25.11
N TRP A 118 -1.95 -16.78 24.27
CA TRP A 118 -2.58 -17.81 23.46
C TRP A 118 -1.71 -18.25 22.28
N LEU A 119 -0.97 -17.31 21.68
CA LEU A 119 -0.04 -17.57 20.58
C LEU A 119 1.21 -18.34 21.05
N ALA A 120 1.76 -17.97 22.21
CA ALA A 120 3.00 -18.55 22.72
C ALA A 120 2.85 -19.99 23.23
N GLY A 121 1.68 -20.39 23.74
CA GLY A 121 1.42 -21.75 24.24
C GLY A 121 0.99 -22.76 23.16
N GLY A 122 1.11 -22.42 21.88
CA GLY A 122 0.54 -23.16 20.75
C GLY A 122 1.52 -24.00 19.94
N SER A 123 0.98 -24.77 18.98
CA SER A 123 1.78 -25.38 17.92
C SER A 123 2.29 -24.32 16.92
N ARG A 124 3.31 -24.66 16.12
CA ARG A 124 3.80 -23.81 15.01
C ARG A 124 2.67 -23.32 14.12
N LEU A 125 1.74 -24.20 13.73
CA LEU A 125 0.58 -23.83 12.92
C LEU A 125 -0.35 -22.83 13.63
N ARG A 126 -0.56 -22.98 14.96
CA ARG A 126 -1.37 -22.03 15.73
C ARG A 126 -0.73 -20.65 15.77
N LEU A 127 0.60 -20.58 15.91
CA LEU A 127 1.34 -19.32 15.86
C LEU A 127 1.16 -18.63 14.50
N LEU A 128 1.40 -19.35 13.40
CA LEU A 128 1.26 -18.80 12.05
C LEU A 128 -0.18 -18.33 11.78
N ALA A 129 -1.17 -19.19 12.05
CA ALA A 129 -2.58 -18.88 11.84
C ALA A 129 -3.04 -17.70 12.71
N GLY A 130 -2.63 -17.67 13.98
CA GLY A 130 -2.99 -16.61 14.90
C GLY A 130 -2.40 -15.26 14.51
N LEU A 131 -1.14 -15.20 14.06
CA LEU A 131 -0.52 -13.97 13.56
C LEU A 131 -1.20 -13.47 12.28
N HIS A 132 -1.58 -14.38 11.37
CA HIS A 132 -2.31 -14.00 10.16
C HIS A 132 -3.72 -13.47 10.48
N LEU A 133 -4.45 -14.13 11.38
CA LEU A 133 -5.78 -13.69 11.81
C LEU A 133 -5.71 -12.34 12.52
N LEU A 134 -4.71 -12.12 13.37
CA LEU A 134 -4.48 -10.83 14.03
C LEU A 134 -4.19 -9.72 13.00
N GLY A 135 -3.32 -9.99 12.04
CA GLY A 135 -3.00 -9.06 10.95
C GLY A 135 -4.20 -8.74 10.06
N MET A 136 -4.99 -9.75 9.71
CA MET A 136 -6.21 -9.58 8.91
C MET A 136 -7.26 -8.79 9.69
N SER A 137 -7.45 -9.08 10.97
CA SER A 137 -8.39 -8.35 11.84
C SER A 137 -7.99 -6.88 11.96
N ALA A 138 -6.69 -6.58 12.05
CA ALA A 138 -6.19 -5.22 12.07
C ALA A 138 -6.53 -4.46 10.76
N ALA A 139 -6.63 -5.15 9.62
CA ALA A 139 -7.00 -4.55 8.33
C ALA A 139 -8.40 -3.91 8.32
N PHE A 140 -9.31 -4.39 9.16
CA PHE A 140 -10.65 -3.83 9.31
C PHE A 140 -10.66 -2.51 10.08
N LEU A 141 -9.64 -2.27 10.92
CA LEU A 141 -9.59 -1.14 11.84
C LEU A 141 -8.58 -0.07 11.41
N VAL A 142 -7.48 -0.50 10.78
CA VAL A 142 -6.32 0.35 10.47
C VAL A 142 -6.05 0.28 8.96
N PRO A 143 -6.45 1.29 8.18
CA PRO A 143 -6.25 1.31 6.73
C PRO A 143 -4.79 1.19 6.27
N ALA A 144 -3.89 1.88 6.96
CA ALA A 144 -2.50 1.94 6.57
C ALA A 144 -1.79 0.60 6.83
N GLY A 145 -1.38 -0.09 5.76
CA GLY A 145 -0.65 -1.36 5.84
C GLY A 145 0.64 -1.26 6.65
N VAL A 146 1.44 -0.22 6.41
CA VAL A 146 2.70 0.02 7.12
C VAL A 146 2.45 0.22 8.62
N VAL A 147 1.44 1.00 9.00
CA VAL A 147 1.09 1.23 10.41
C VAL A 147 0.74 -0.08 11.11
N ARG A 148 -0.05 -0.96 10.47
CA ARG A 148 -0.35 -2.27 11.04
C ARG A 148 0.87 -3.16 11.23
N VAL A 149 1.83 -3.13 10.29
CA VAL A 149 3.09 -3.84 10.46
C VAL A 149 3.85 -3.30 11.67
N LEU A 150 3.95 -1.97 11.80
CA LEU A 150 4.64 -1.32 12.93
C LEU A 150 3.98 -1.63 14.28
N LEU A 151 2.65 -1.76 14.32
CA LEU A 151 1.91 -2.16 15.52
C LEU A 151 2.20 -3.61 15.92
N LEU A 152 2.26 -4.54 14.95
CA LEU A 152 2.39 -5.96 15.22
C LEU A 152 3.84 -6.46 15.31
N MET A 153 4.80 -5.72 14.75
CA MET A 153 6.21 -6.16 14.73
C MET A 153 6.83 -6.29 16.13
N PRO A 154 6.65 -5.35 17.07
CA PRO A 154 7.16 -5.50 18.43
C PRO A 154 6.64 -6.77 19.13
N VAL A 155 5.39 -7.12 18.86
CA VAL A 155 4.71 -8.33 19.35
C VAL A 155 5.38 -9.58 18.79
N GLY A 156 5.67 -9.59 17.48
CA GLY A 156 6.42 -10.66 16.83
C GLY A 156 7.82 -10.84 17.41
N ILE A 157 8.53 -9.75 17.69
CA ILE A 157 9.86 -9.77 18.31
C ILE A 157 9.79 -10.34 19.74
N ALA A 158 8.79 -9.95 20.52
CA ALA A 158 8.56 -10.49 21.87
C ALA A 158 8.24 -11.99 21.83
N LEU A 159 7.41 -12.45 20.87
CA LEU A 159 7.11 -13.86 20.65
C LEU A 159 8.37 -14.67 20.33
N CYS A 160 9.22 -14.17 19.43
CA CYS A 160 10.46 -14.87 19.09
C CYS A 160 11.35 -15.07 20.32
N ARG A 161 11.48 -14.04 21.18
CA ARG A 161 12.29 -14.12 22.41
C ARG A 161 11.70 -15.07 23.46
N ALA A 162 10.38 -15.16 23.53
CA ALA A 162 9.69 -16.02 24.49
C ALA A 162 9.71 -17.50 24.05
N LEU A 163 9.59 -17.76 22.75
CA LEU A 163 9.53 -19.11 22.17
C LEU A 163 10.91 -19.74 21.97
N ASP A 164 11.93 -18.93 21.68
CA ASP A 164 13.29 -19.39 21.45
C ASP A 164 14.30 -18.44 22.13
N PRO A 165 14.42 -18.49 23.48
CA PRO A 165 15.31 -17.61 24.24
C PRO A 165 16.79 -17.76 23.85
N ASP A 166 17.19 -18.98 23.49
CA ASP A 166 18.57 -19.33 23.11
C ASP A 166 18.88 -19.06 21.63
N ARG A 167 17.88 -18.63 20.85
CA ARG A 167 17.98 -18.31 19.41
C ARG A 167 18.51 -19.46 18.56
N GLN A 168 18.06 -20.68 18.83
CA GLN A 168 18.46 -21.88 18.11
C GLN A 168 17.65 -22.10 16.81
N ASP A 169 16.38 -21.66 16.77
CA ASP A 169 15.51 -21.74 15.61
C ASP A 169 15.68 -20.51 14.71
N VAL A 170 16.60 -20.62 13.76
CA VAL A 170 16.92 -19.55 12.79
C VAL A 170 15.74 -19.19 11.86
N ALA A 171 14.76 -20.08 11.72
CA ALA A 171 13.62 -19.91 10.83
C ALA A 171 12.41 -19.26 11.51
N LEU A 172 12.35 -19.26 12.85
CA LEU A 172 11.29 -18.63 13.63
C LEU A 172 11.14 -17.12 13.36
N PRO A 173 12.18 -16.26 13.42
CA PRO A 173 12.00 -14.82 13.18
C PRO A 173 11.52 -14.48 11.76
N PRO A 174 12.06 -15.08 10.68
CA PRO A 174 11.49 -14.94 9.34
C PRO A 174 10.04 -15.41 9.24
N ALA A 175 9.69 -16.56 9.83
CA ALA A 175 8.32 -17.09 9.81
C ALA A 175 7.32 -16.16 10.50
N VAL A 176 7.68 -15.60 11.66
CA VAL A 176 6.87 -14.60 12.38
C VAL A 176 6.74 -13.30 11.60
N THR A 177 7.85 -12.79 11.06
CA THR A 177 7.88 -11.54 10.29
C THR A 177 7.02 -11.66 9.03
N LEU A 178 7.20 -12.74 8.26
CA LEU A 178 6.41 -13.02 7.06
C LEU A 178 4.94 -13.21 7.41
N SER A 179 4.62 -13.88 8.53
CA SER A 179 3.23 -14.03 8.96
C SER A 179 2.55 -12.71 9.27
N ILE A 180 3.26 -11.78 9.90
CA ILE A 180 2.75 -10.43 10.17
C ILE A 180 2.55 -9.68 8.85
N VAL A 181 3.57 -9.60 7.99
CA VAL A 181 3.53 -8.84 6.73
C VAL A 181 2.46 -9.40 5.79
N CYS A 182 2.42 -10.73 5.61
CA CYS A 182 1.40 -11.40 4.82
C CYS A 182 0.02 -11.26 5.46
N GLY A 183 -0.13 -11.45 6.77
CA GLY A 183 -1.40 -11.31 7.47
C GLY A 183 -2.00 -9.91 7.34
N THR A 184 -1.17 -8.87 7.48
CA THR A 184 -1.63 -7.49 7.51
C THR A 184 -1.47 -6.73 6.20
N TYR A 185 -0.23 -6.47 5.77
CA TYR A 185 0.07 -5.51 4.70
C TYR A 185 -0.58 -5.96 3.39
N TYR A 186 -0.28 -7.20 2.99
CA TYR A 186 -0.88 -7.80 1.81
C TYR A 186 -2.33 -8.24 2.04
N GLY A 187 -2.74 -8.49 3.29
CA GLY A 187 -4.13 -8.77 3.64
C GLY A 187 -5.07 -7.60 3.48
N GLY A 188 -4.53 -6.38 3.54
CA GLY A 188 -5.30 -5.14 3.35
C GLY A 188 -6.06 -5.08 2.03
N GLY A 189 -5.59 -5.75 0.96
CA GLY A 189 -6.27 -5.81 -0.33
C GLY A 189 -7.69 -6.41 -0.26
N ALA A 190 -7.92 -7.31 0.70
CA ALA A 190 -9.21 -7.99 0.88
C ALA A 190 -10.32 -7.11 1.49
N VAL A 191 -9.95 -5.99 2.11
CA VAL A 191 -10.86 -5.08 2.80
C VAL A 191 -10.82 -3.73 2.09
N LEU A 192 -11.96 -3.16 1.69
CA LEU A 192 -12.00 -1.93 0.88
C LEU A 192 -11.17 -0.80 1.50
N THR A 193 -11.31 -0.60 2.82
CA THR A 193 -10.56 0.40 3.58
C THR A 193 -9.17 -0.06 4.00
N GLY A 194 -8.80 -1.32 3.77
CA GLY A 194 -7.53 -1.91 4.19
C GLY A 194 -6.34 -1.53 3.32
N SER A 195 -6.52 -0.82 2.21
CA SER A 195 -5.43 -0.38 1.34
C SER A 195 -5.84 0.81 0.48
N VAL A 196 -4.97 1.81 0.33
CA VAL A 196 -5.25 2.99 -0.53
C VAL A 196 -5.53 2.60 -1.98
N PRO A 197 -4.78 1.69 -2.63
CA PRO A 197 -5.10 1.16 -3.96
C PRO A 197 -6.54 0.67 -4.15
N ASN A 198 -7.16 0.06 -3.12
CA ASN A 198 -8.53 -0.44 -3.22
C ASN A 198 -9.52 0.70 -3.46
N LEU A 199 -9.31 1.81 -2.77
CA LEU A 199 -10.13 3.01 -2.87
C LEU A 199 -9.94 3.68 -4.22
N VAL A 200 -8.71 3.70 -4.75
CA VAL A 200 -8.44 4.16 -6.12
C VAL A 200 -9.20 3.31 -7.14
N VAL A 201 -9.16 1.99 -7.02
CA VAL A 201 -9.90 1.08 -7.92
C VAL A 201 -11.41 1.32 -7.83
N ALA A 202 -11.97 1.44 -6.62
CA ALA A 202 -13.40 1.71 -6.43
C ALA A 202 -13.81 3.06 -7.06
N GLY A 203 -13.03 4.11 -6.84
CA GLY A 203 -13.29 5.43 -7.42
C GLY A 203 -13.16 5.46 -8.94
N GLN A 204 -12.20 4.72 -9.50
CA GLN A 204 -12.09 4.59 -10.96
C GLN A 204 -13.26 3.82 -11.56
N LEU A 205 -13.71 2.74 -10.91
CA LEU A 205 -14.87 2.00 -11.36
C LEU A 205 -16.12 2.87 -11.37
N GLU A 206 -16.34 3.67 -10.31
CA GLU A 206 -17.42 4.64 -10.23
C GLU A 206 -17.33 5.67 -11.37
N SER A 207 -16.15 6.24 -11.63
CA SER A 207 -15.99 7.25 -12.68
C SER A 207 -16.24 6.73 -14.10
N VAL A 208 -15.91 5.47 -14.38
CA VAL A 208 -16.01 4.89 -15.74
C VAL A 208 -17.38 4.26 -15.98
N THR A 209 -17.99 3.65 -14.95
CA THR A 209 -19.21 2.85 -15.10
C THR A 209 -20.43 3.45 -14.42
N GLY A 210 -20.25 4.46 -13.57
CA GLY A 210 -21.29 4.97 -12.67
C GLY A 210 -21.63 4.03 -11.51
N TYR A 211 -20.93 2.89 -11.39
CA TYR A 211 -21.18 1.90 -10.35
C TYR A 211 -20.44 2.24 -9.05
N VAL A 212 -21.20 2.44 -7.98
CA VAL A 212 -20.63 2.68 -6.64
C VAL A 212 -20.41 1.34 -5.94
N VAL A 213 -19.16 0.99 -5.68
CA VAL A 213 -18.82 -0.24 -4.94
C VAL A 213 -19.01 -0.03 -3.45
N PHE A 214 -19.96 -0.75 -2.85
CA PHE A 214 -20.17 -0.69 -1.41
C PHE A 214 -19.13 -1.54 -0.66
N TRP A 215 -18.84 -1.16 0.59
CA TRP A 215 -17.85 -1.85 1.43
C TRP A 215 -18.13 -3.35 1.59
N GLY A 216 -19.39 -3.72 1.85
CA GLY A 216 -19.78 -5.12 2.02
C GLY A 216 -19.68 -5.92 0.73
N GLU A 217 -19.90 -5.28 -0.41
CA GLU A 217 -19.78 -5.89 -1.72
C GLU A 217 -18.32 -6.16 -2.08
N TRP A 218 -17.43 -5.19 -1.86
CA TRP A 218 -15.99 -5.40 -1.98
C TRP A 218 -15.52 -6.57 -1.12
N LEU A 219 -16.02 -6.66 0.11
CA LEU A 219 -15.69 -7.76 1.01
C LEU A 219 -16.14 -9.11 0.41
N VAL A 220 -17.35 -9.22 -0.11
CA VAL A 220 -17.82 -10.46 -0.74
C VAL A 220 -16.98 -10.83 -1.97
N TRP A 221 -16.55 -9.84 -2.76
CA TRP A 221 -15.74 -10.08 -3.95
C TRP A 221 -14.29 -10.47 -3.63
N MET A 222 -13.66 -9.76 -2.69
CA MET A 222 -12.22 -9.83 -2.47
C MET A 222 -11.83 -10.70 -1.28
N PHE A 223 -12.68 -10.82 -0.26
CA PHE A 223 -12.34 -11.53 0.98
C PHE A 223 -12.19 -13.04 0.82
N PRO A 224 -13.03 -13.77 0.04
CA PRO A 224 -12.86 -15.22 -0.11
C PRO A 224 -11.49 -15.61 -0.69
N ILE A 225 -11.05 -14.92 -1.75
CA ILE A 225 -9.80 -15.25 -2.44
C ILE A 225 -8.62 -14.47 -1.83
N GLY A 226 -8.72 -13.14 -1.79
CA GLY A 226 -7.65 -12.25 -1.31
C GLY A 226 -7.48 -12.23 0.21
N GLY A 227 -8.55 -12.53 0.95
CA GLY A 227 -8.52 -12.68 2.40
C GLY A 227 -8.16 -14.11 2.81
N VAL A 228 -9.12 -15.02 2.68
CA VAL A 228 -9.02 -16.41 3.17
C VAL A 228 -8.05 -17.25 2.33
N GLY A 229 -8.26 -17.32 1.01
CA GLY A 229 -7.42 -18.14 0.12
C GLY A 229 -5.94 -17.77 0.20
N ARG A 230 -5.64 -16.47 0.13
CA ARG A 230 -4.29 -15.94 0.29
C ARG A 230 -3.70 -16.21 1.67
N MET A 231 -4.49 -16.08 2.73
CA MET A 231 -4.05 -16.37 4.10
C MET A 231 -3.65 -17.85 4.25
N VAL A 232 -4.47 -18.76 3.73
CA VAL A 232 -4.16 -20.20 3.75
C VAL A 232 -2.89 -20.48 2.95
N LEU A 233 -2.77 -19.90 1.76
CA LEU A 233 -1.59 -20.07 0.91
C LEU A 233 -0.32 -19.54 1.59
N SER A 234 -0.35 -18.34 2.18
CA SER A 234 0.83 -17.77 2.83
C SER A 234 1.22 -18.56 4.08
N ILE A 235 0.26 -19.03 4.87
CA ILE A 235 0.53 -19.92 6.01
C ILE A 235 1.18 -21.22 5.52
N ALA A 236 0.65 -21.84 4.47
CA ALA A 236 1.19 -23.09 3.92
C ALA A 236 2.63 -22.91 3.40
N VAL A 237 2.89 -21.84 2.65
CA VAL A 237 4.25 -21.53 2.15
C VAL A 237 5.22 -21.29 3.30
N ILE A 238 4.84 -20.48 4.29
CA ILE A 238 5.70 -20.22 5.46
C ILE A 238 5.95 -21.50 6.25
N TRP A 239 4.94 -22.36 6.40
CA TRP A 239 5.05 -23.63 7.09
C TRP A 239 5.99 -24.62 6.36
N VAL A 240 5.98 -24.67 5.03
CA VAL A 240 6.91 -25.52 4.26
C VAL A 240 8.35 -25.01 4.35
N LEU A 241 8.55 -23.70 4.51
CA LEU A 241 9.87 -23.08 4.61
C LEU A 241 10.45 -23.09 6.04
N TRP A 242 9.69 -23.52 7.06
CA TRP A 242 10.07 -23.51 8.48
C TRP A 242 10.15 -24.92 9.09
#